data_AF-A0A1X7T079-F1
#
_entry.id   AF-A0A1X7T079-F1
#
_cell.length_a   1.000
_cell.length_b   1.000
_cell.length_c   1.000
_cell.angle_alpha   90.00
_cell.angle_beta   90.00
_cell.angle_gamma   90.00
#
_symmetry.space_group_name_H-M   'P 1'
#
loop_
_entity.id
_entity.type
_entity.pdbx_description
1 polymer ?
#
loop_
_entity_poly.entity_id
_entity_poly.type
_entity_poly.pdbx_seq_one_letter_code
_entity_poly.pdbx_strand_id
1 'polypeptide(L)' 'VPTTENKWKETAEQFQNQWNFPHCLGAIDGKHINIRQPANSGSMYYNYRGLALFF' A
#
# COMPACT_ATOMS: atom_id res chain seq x y z
N VAL A 1 5.49 -12.90 7.88
CA VAL A 1 4.20 -13.54 7.56
C VAL A 1 3.79 -14.40 8.76
N PRO A 2 2.57 -14.25 9.33
CA PRO A 2 2.14 -15.04 10.49
C PRO A 2 2.25 -16.56 10.24
N THR A 3 2.69 -17.29 11.25
CA THR A 3 2.95 -18.74 11.19
C THR A 3 1.89 -19.60 11.86
N THR A 4 0.91 -18.98 12.52
CA THR A 4 -0.18 -19.69 13.22
C THR A 4 -1.55 -19.13 12.81
N GLU A 5 -2.55 -20.01 12.75
CA GLU A 5 -3.93 -19.64 12.39
C GLU A 5 -4.50 -18.53 13.29
N ASN A 6 -4.22 -18.58 14.60
CA ASN A 6 -4.70 -17.58 15.55
C ASN A 6 -4.21 -16.16 15.22
N LYS A 7 -2.95 -16.00 14.81
CA LYS A 7 -2.42 -14.68 14.42
C LYS A 7 -3.06 -14.14 13.15
N TRP A 8 -3.47 -15.02 12.23
CA TRP A 8 -4.23 -14.61 11.05
C TRP A 8 -5.64 -14.13 11.42
N LYS A 9 -6.29 -14.80 12.37
CA LYS A 9 -7.60 -14.38 12.91
C LYS A 9 -7.50 -13.02 13.61
N GLU A 10 -6.50 -12.83 14.47
CA GLU A 10 -6.25 -11.54 15.12
C GLU A 10 -6.03 -10.41 14.10
N THR A 11 -5.26 -10.68 13.03
CA THR A 11 -5.04 -9.70 11.97
C THR A 11 -6.35 -9.35 11.26
N ALA A 12 -7.17 -10.35 10.91
CA ALA A 12 -8.48 -10.12 10.30
C ALA A 12 -9.42 -9.31 11.19
N GLU A 13 -9.44 -9.59 12.49
CA GLU A 13 -10.24 -8.81 13.46
C GLU A 13 -9.77 -7.37 13.57
N GLN A 14 -8.46 -7.13 13.57
CA GLN A 14 -7.91 -5.77 13.57
C GLN A 14 -8.32 -4.98 12.33
N PHE A 15 -8.26 -5.60 11.15
CA PHE A 15 -8.69 -4.95 9.92
C PHE A 15 -10.19 -4.67 9.89
N GLN A 16 -10.99 -5.62 10.39
CA GLN A 16 -12.43 -5.44 10.55
C GLN A 16 -12.77 -4.30 11.51
N ASN A 17 -12.09 -4.22 12.65
CA ASN A 17 -12.38 -3.20 13.68
C ASN A 17 -11.95 -1.79 13.27
N GLN A 18 -10.84 -1.66 12.54
CA GLN A 18 -10.30 -0.34 12.16
C GLN A 18 -10.91 0.19 10.85
N TRP A 19 -11.13 -0.67 9.86
CA TRP A 19 -11.52 -0.25 8.51
C TRP A 19 -12.76 -0.97 7.97
N ASN A 20 -13.42 -1.82 8.77
CA ASN A 20 -14.57 -2.62 8.34
C ASN A 20 -14.28 -3.50 7.10
N PHE A 21 -13.05 -4.03 7.03
CA PHE A 21 -12.63 -4.98 6.01
C PHE A 21 -12.62 -6.41 6.55
N PRO A 22 -13.71 -7.18 6.35
CA PRO A 22 -13.80 -8.53 6.87
C PRO A 22 -12.83 -9.44 6.12
N HIS A 23 -12.22 -10.38 6.84
CA HIS A 23 -11.28 -11.36 6.28
C HIS A 23 -10.01 -10.76 5.65
N CYS A 24 -9.66 -9.51 5.95
CA CYS A 24 -8.42 -8.91 5.48
C CYS A 24 -7.23 -9.40 6.30
N LEU A 25 -6.30 -10.08 5.65
CA LEU A 25 -5.13 -10.70 6.30
C LEU A 25 -3.88 -9.81 6.26
N GLY A 26 -3.98 -8.61 5.68
CA GLY A 26 -2.87 -7.69 5.53
C GLY A 26 -3.13 -6.67 4.42
N ALA A 27 -2.43 -5.54 4.51
CA ALA A 27 -2.36 -4.54 3.45
C ALA A 27 -0.95 -4.55 2.85
N ILE A 28 -0.88 -4.43 1.54
CA ILE A 28 0.38 -4.19 0.85
C ILE A 28 0.47 -2.68 0.67
N ASP A 29 1.41 -2.05 1.37
CA ASP A 29 1.71 -0.63 1.16
C ASP A 29 2.16 -0.44 -0.30
N GLY A 30 1.68 0.64 -0.92
CA GLY A 30 1.65 0.85 -2.37
C GLY A 30 2.93 0.41 -3.07
N LYS A 31 2.78 -0.35 -4.16
CA LYS A 31 3.91 -0.67 -5.01
C LYS A 31 4.42 0.66 -5.59
N HIS A 32 5.65 1.05 -5.24
CA HIS A 32 6.34 2.12 -5.95
C HIS A 32 6.59 1.69 -7.40
N ILE A 33 5.69 2.10 -8.30
CA ILE A 33 5.83 1.87 -9.73
C ILE A 33 6.55 3.09 -10.31
N ASN A 34 7.72 2.83 -10.90
CA ASN A 34 8.44 3.84 -11.67
C ASN A 34 7.63 4.13 -12.94
N ILE A 35 7.03 5.32 -13.01
CA ILE A 35 6.38 5.79 -14.23
C ILE A 35 7.28 6.82 -14.92
N ARG A 36 7.30 6.82 -16.25
CA ARG A 36 7.90 7.94 -16.98
C ARG A 36 6.93 9.11 -16.91
N GLN A 37 7.43 10.28 -16.52
CA GLN A 37 6.61 11.50 -16.47
C GLN A 37 5.85 11.70 -17.80
N PRO A 38 4.53 11.94 -17.76
CA PRO A 38 3.79 12.44 -18.91
C PRO A 38 4.37 13.78 -19.39
N ALA A 39 4.20 14.11 -20.67
CA ALA A 39 4.54 15.46 -21.14
C ALA A 39 3.60 16.48 -20.45
N ASN A 40 4.14 17.65 -20.06
CA ASN A 40 3.40 18.77 -19.45
C ASN A 40 2.86 18.55 -18.03
N SER A 41 3.31 17.54 -17.27
CA SER A 41 2.82 17.28 -15.91
C SER A 41 3.56 17.99 -14.77
N GLY A 42 4.50 18.89 -15.08
CA GLY A 42 5.21 19.72 -14.09
C GLY A 42 5.90 18.92 -12.97
N SER A 43 5.89 19.45 -11.75
CA SER A 43 6.51 18.83 -10.56
C SER A 43 5.63 17.80 -9.85
N MET A 44 4.42 17.53 -10.34
CA MET A 44 3.46 16.60 -9.72
C MET A 44 3.98 15.15 -9.63
N TYR A 45 5.03 14.84 -10.40
CA TYR A 45 5.67 13.53 -10.46
C TYR A 45 7.16 13.62 -10.12
N TYR A 46 7.62 14.66 -9.42
CA TYR A 46 9.03 14.80 -9.08
C TYR A 46 9.26 14.42 -7.61
N ASN A 47 9.77 13.22 -7.36
CA ASN A 47 10.37 12.90 -6.06
C ASN A 47 11.80 13.45 -6.01
N TYR A 48 12.25 13.93 -4.86
CA TYR A 48 13.60 14.46 -4.58
C TYR A 48 14.75 13.54 -5.00
N ARG A 49 14.49 12.25 -5.22
CA ARG A 49 15.44 11.26 -5.77
C ARG A 49 15.47 11.17 -7.31
N GLY A 50 14.77 12.06 -8.02
CA GLY A 50 14.66 12.09 -9.49
C GLY A 50 13.70 11.03 -10.06
N LEU A 51 12.85 10.44 -9.21
CA LEU A 51 11.98 9.33 -9.57
C LEU A 51 10.51 9.79 -9.55
N ALA A 52 9.78 9.56 -10.63
CA ALA A 52 8.35 9.76 -10.66
C ALA A 52 7.64 8.57 -10.03
N LEU A 53 7.08 8.81 -8.83
CA LEU A 53 6.31 7.84 -8.07
C LEU A 53 4.85 8.29 -8.02
N PHE A 54 3.94 7.34 -8.26
CA PHE A 54 2.53 7.46 -7.90
C PHE A 54 2.31 6.58 -6.67
N PHE A 55 1.66 7.13 -5.64
CA PHE A 55 1.25 6.42 -4.43
C PHE A 55 -0.14 5.80 -4.63
#